data_AF-A0A829PL15-F1
#
_entry.id   AF-A0A829PL15-F1
#
_cell.length_a   1.000
_cell.length_b   1.000
_cell.length_c   1.000
_cell.angle_alpha   90.00
_cell.angle_beta   90.00
_cell.angle_gamma   90.00
#
_symmetry.space_group_name_H-M   'P 1'
#
loop_
_entity.id
_entity.type
_entity.pdbx_description
1 polymer ?
#
loop_
_entity_poly.entity_id
_entity_poly.type
_entity_poly.pdbx_seq_one_letter_code
_entity_poly.pdbx_strand_id
1 'polypeptide(L)'
;MDVIDALMKYFGPQAAKPFDIVEQDWTAEEFTRGCYGGRLGAGVWTQYGRALAAPVGRIHWAGAEVSHVWNGYMEGAILSGRQAAEEVLGALSNT
;
A
#
# COMPACT_ATOMS: atom_id res chain seq x y z
N MET A 1 28.00 -0.33 5.52
CA MET A 1 28.00 0.33 4.21
C MET A 1 26.73 1.13 4.17
N ASP A 2 26.84 2.44 4.36
CA ASP A 2 25.68 3.33 4.32
C ASP A 2 25.31 3.67 2.86
N VAL A 3 24.29 4.51 2.67
CA VAL A 3 23.83 4.90 1.34
C VAL A 3 24.91 5.64 0.54
N ILE A 4 25.79 6.42 1.19
CA ILE A 4 26.83 7.20 0.52
C ILE A 4 27.96 6.29 0.05
N ASP A 5 28.38 5.33 0.87
CA ASP A 5 29.32 4.29 0.44
C ASP A 5 28.80 3.57 -0.81
N ALA A 6 27.49 3.27 -0.85
CA ALA A 6 26.87 2.58 -1.98
C ALA A 6 26.88 3.44 -3.23
N LEU A 7 26.48 4.69 -3.10
CA LEU A 7 26.50 5.64 -4.21
C LEU A 7 27.92 5.89 -4.73
N MET A 8 28.92 6.01 -3.84
CA MET A 8 30.32 6.13 -4.25
C MET A 8 30.83 4.90 -4.99
N LYS A 9 30.43 3.70 -4.55
CA LYS A 9 30.80 2.45 -5.21
C LYS A 9 30.22 2.36 -6.63
N TYR A 10 28.98 2.77 -6.83
CA TYR A 10 28.31 2.64 -8.13
C TYR A 10 28.53 3.83 -9.07
N PHE A 11 28.71 5.04 -8.54
CA PHE A 11 28.72 6.29 -9.31
C PHE A 11 30.00 7.12 -9.12
N GLY A 12 30.94 6.67 -8.28
CA GLY A 12 32.26 7.26 -8.11
C GLY A 12 32.35 8.37 -7.06
N PRO A 13 33.53 8.99 -6.89
CA PRO A 13 33.84 9.88 -5.77
C PRO A 13 32.98 11.15 -5.69
N GLN A 14 32.32 11.54 -6.78
CA GLN A 14 31.46 12.72 -6.80
C GLN A 14 30.21 12.55 -5.92
N ALA A 15 29.78 11.32 -5.65
CA ALA A 15 28.65 11.02 -4.77
C ALA A 15 28.97 11.21 -3.27
N ALA A 16 30.23 11.46 -2.89
CA ALA A 16 30.68 11.50 -1.50
C ALA A 16 30.14 12.69 -0.67
N LYS A 17 29.55 13.70 -1.33
CA LYS A 17 29.13 14.96 -0.69
C LYS A 17 27.74 15.37 -1.17
N PRO A 18 26.68 14.70 -0.71
CA PRO A 18 25.32 15.14 -1.00
C PRO A 18 25.08 16.53 -0.38
N PHE A 19 24.20 17.31 -1.00
CA PHE A 19 23.72 18.56 -0.41
C PHE A 19 22.84 18.31 0.82
N ASP A 20 21.96 17.30 0.74
CA ASP A 20 21.06 16.90 1.81
C ASP A 20 20.73 15.40 1.72
N ILE A 21 20.31 14.81 2.83
CA ILE A 21 19.85 13.42 2.92
C ILE A 21 18.59 13.40 3.78
N VAL A 22 17.51 12.84 3.23
CA VAL A 22 16.26 12.60 3.96
C VAL A 22 15.94 11.12 3.91
N GLU A 23 15.80 10.52 5.08
CA GLU A 23 15.43 9.11 5.24
C GLU A 23 14.11 9.02 6.01
N GLN A 24 13.25 8.09 5.59
CA GLN A 24 12.01 7.78 6.28
C GLN A 24 11.96 6.28 6.56
N ASP A 25 11.87 5.93 7.84
CA ASP A 25 11.52 4.59 8.26
C ASP A 25 10.01 4.43 8.26
N TRP A 26 9.48 3.75 7.23
CA TRP A 26 8.05 3.46 7.12
C TRP A 26 7.58 2.39 8.09
N THR A 27 8.49 1.54 8.58
CA THR A 27 8.15 0.49 9.55
C THR A 27 7.89 1.06 10.94
N ALA A 28 8.51 2.21 11.24
CA ALA A 28 8.33 2.96 12.48
C ALA A 28 7.13 3.92 12.46
N GLU A 29 6.49 4.14 11.30
CA GLU A 29 5.32 5.02 11.21
C GLU A 29 4.09 4.34 11.84
N GLU A 30 3.45 5.01 12.79
CA GLU A 30 2.44 4.44 13.70
C GLU A 30 1.22 3.87 12.96
N PHE A 31 0.76 4.58 11.91
CA PHE A 31 -0.49 4.28 11.24
C PHE A 31 -0.32 3.39 9.99
N THR A 32 0.85 3.41 9.36
CA THR A 32 1.18 2.66 8.14
C THR A 32 1.91 1.36 8.49
N ARG A 33 2.84 1.41 9.46
CA ARG A 33 3.56 0.23 10.00
C ARG A 33 4.34 -0.58 8.97
N GLY A 34 4.72 0.05 7.86
CA GLY A 34 5.43 -0.57 6.75
C GLY A 34 5.18 0.14 5.43
N CYS A 35 5.78 -0.37 4.37
CA CYS A 35 5.62 0.12 2.99
C CYS A 35 6.09 -1.01 2.04
N TYR A 36 5.58 -1.15 0.82
CA TYR A 36 4.57 -0.34 0.13
C TYR A 36 3.16 -0.93 0.14
N GLY A 37 2.98 -2.17 0.59
CA GLY A 37 1.65 -2.76 0.71
C GLY A 37 1.66 -3.99 1.60
N GLY A 38 0.46 -4.36 2.05
CA GLY A 38 0.25 -5.56 2.87
C GLY A 38 0.61 -6.84 2.11
N ARG A 39 1.59 -7.60 2.63
CA ARG A 39 1.95 -8.92 2.08
C ARG A 39 1.33 -10.02 2.93
N LEU A 40 0.66 -10.95 2.26
CA LEU A 40 0.03 -12.09 2.91
C LEU A 40 1.05 -13.21 3.13
N GLY A 41 1.01 -13.81 4.32
CA GLY A 41 1.75 -15.03 4.61
C GLY A 41 1.30 -16.22 3.76
N ALA A 42 2.09 -17.29 3.76
CA ALA A 42 1.76 -18.51 3.03
C ALA A 42 0.38 -19.06 3.43
N GLY A 43 -0.43 -19.42 2.44
CA GLY A 43 -1.79 -19.96 2.64
C GLY A 43 -2.88 -18.92 2.93
N VAL A 44 -2.54 -17.69 3.33
CA VAL A 44 -3.53 -16.68 3.70
C VAL A 44 -4.39 -16.26 2.50
N TRP A 45 -3.80 -16.08 1.33
CA TRP A 45 -4.55 -15.69 0.12
C TRP A 45 -5.58 -16.76 -0.28
N THR A 46 -5.20 -18.04 -0.27
CA THR A 46 -6.09 -19.12 -0.70
C THR A 46 -7.19 -19.42 0.32
N GLN A 47 -6.92 -19.21 1.62
CA GLN A 47 -7.90 -19.43 2.68
C GLN A 47 -8.83 -18.23 2.88
N TYR A 48 -8.31 -17.00 2.78
CA TYR A 48 -9.01 -15.78 3.21
C TYR A 48 -9.10 -14.68 2.15
N GLY A 49 -8.54 -14.86 0.94
CA GLY A 49 -8.52 -13.80 -0.08
C GLY A 49 -9.92 -13.28 -0.46
N ARG A 50 -10.94 -14.15 -0.42
CA ARG A 50 -12.35 -13.74 -0.64
C ARG A 50 -12.88 -12.81 0.45
N ALA A 51 -12.37 -12.90 1.67
CA ALA A 51 -12.79 -12.09 2.80
C ALA A 51 -12.10 -10.71 2.82
N LEU A 52 -11.01 -10.52 2.06
CA LEU A 52 -10.18 -9.30 2.09
C LEU A 52 -10.99 -8.02 1.88
N ALA A 53 -11.97 -8.06 0.97
CA ALA A 53 -12.78 -6.92 0.58
C ALA A 53 -14.29 -7.15 0.75
N ALA A 54 -14.70 -8.30 1.29
CA ALA A 54 -16.12 -8.61 1.45
C ALA A 54 -16.77 -7.64 2.46
N PRO A 55 -17.87 -6.95 2.11
CA PRO A 55 -18.56 -6.06 3.03
C PRO A 55 -19.07 -6.79 4.28
N VAL A 56 -19.09 -6.08 5.42
CA VAL A 56 -19.63 -6.60 6.69
C VAL A 56 -20.76 -5.69 7.15
N GLY A 57 -22.00 -6.09 6.88
CA GLY A 57 -23.18 -5.26 7.17
C GLY A 57 -23.15 -3.96 6.37
N ARG A 58 -23.00 -2.83 7.06
CA ARG A 58 -22.89 -1.48 6.45
C ARG A 58 -21.44 -1.02 6.24
N ILE A 59 -20.46 -1.89 6.49
CA ILE A 59 -19.04 -1.59 6.35
C ILE A 59 -18.57 -2.09 4.98
N HIS A 60 -18.03 -1.18 4.17
CA HIS A 60 -17.40 -1.46 2.88
C HIS A 60 -15.91 -1.14 2.97
N TRP A 61 -15.10 -1.87 2.22
CA TRP A 61 -13.64 -1.80 2.32
C TRP A 61 -13.04 -1.11 1.10
N ALA A 62 -12.19 -0.13 1.35
CA ALA A 62 -11.33 0.50 0.35
C ALA A 62 -9.86 0.38 0.78
N GLY A 63 -8.95 0.78 -0.10
CA GLY A 63 -7.51 0.71 0.14
C GLY A 63 -6.80 0.07 -1.05
N ALA A 64 -5.53 0.44 -1.25
CA ALA A 64 -4.77 -0.05 -2.41
C ALA A 64 -4.73 -1.59 -2.47
N GLU A 65 -4.75 -2.25 -1.31
CA GLU A 65 -4.76 -3.70 -1.11
C GLU A 65 -6.06 -4.39 -1.51
N VAL A 66 -7.16 -3.65 -1.64
CA VAL A 66 -8.46 -4.18 -2.05
C VAL A 66 -8.58 -4.23 -3.58
N SER A 67 -7.84 -3.38 -4.29
CA SER A 67 -7.93 -3.30 -5.75
C SER A 67 -7.43 -4.57 -6.43
N HIS A 68 -8.20 -5.04 -7.42
CA HIS A 68 -7.85 -6.17 -8.28
C HIS A 68 -6.70 -5.85 -9.26
N VAL A 69 -6.53 -4.57 -9.59
CA VAL A 69 -5.49 -4.08 -10.51
C VAL A 69 -4.69 -3.01 -9.79
N TRP A 70 -3.37 -3.00 -9.98
CA TRP A 70 -2.47 -2.05 -9.30
C TRP A 70 -2.57 -2.11 -7.77
N ASN A 71 -2.74 -3.32 -7.24
CA ASN A 71 -2.75 -3.60 -5.82
C ASN A 71 -1.46 -3.08 -5.14
N GLY A 72 -1.61 -2.29 -4.07
CA GLY A 72 -0.48 -1.66 -3.37
C GLY A 72 0.08 -0.41 -4.03
N TYR A 73 -0.60 0.15 -5.04
CA TYR A 73 -0.24 1.43 -5.67
C TYR A 73 -1.35 2.47 -5.50
N MET A 74 -1.00 3.74 -5.72
CA MET A 74 -1.95 4.86 -5.67
C MET A 74 -3.16 4.65 -6.59
N GLU A 75 -2.97 4.09 -7.79
CA GLU A 75 -4.08 3.79 -8.70
C GLU A 75 -5.07 2.79 -8.07
N GLY A 76 -4.56 1.75 -7.39
CA GLY A 76 -5.41 0.81 -6.66
C GLY A 76 -6.19 1.49 -5.52
N ALA A 77 -5.60 2.46 -4.83
CA ALA A 77 -6.30 3.22 -3.79
C ALA A 77 -7.45 4.04 -4.39
N ILE A 78 -7.23 4.69 -5.53
CA ILE A 78 -8.27 5.46 -6.23
C ILE A 78 -9.40 4.54 -6.72
N LEU A 79 -9.06 3.45 -7.38
CA LEU A 79 -10.03 2.50 -7.94
C LEU A 79 -10.89 1.86 -6.84
N SER A 80 -10.26 1.35 -5.78
CA SER A 80 -10.99 0.73 -4.65
C SER A 80 -11.86 1.74 -3.90
N GLY A 81 -11.42 2.99 -3.75
CA GLY A 81 -12.22 4.06 -3.14
C GLY A 81 -13.50 4.35 -3.93
N ARG A 82 -13.39 4.42 -5.26
CA ARG A 82 -14.57 4.58 -6.14
C ARG A 82 -15.51 3.39 -6.05
N GLN A 83 -14.97 2.17 -6.10
CA GLN A 83 -15.77 0.94 -5.98
C GLN A 83 -16.52 0.90 -4.66
N ALA A 84 -15.86 1.14 -3.52
CA ALA A 84 -16.51 1.16 -2.22
C ALA A 84 -17.64 2.22 -2.14
N ALA A 85 -17.45 3.38 -2.76
CA ALA A 85 -18.49 4.40 -2.85
C ALA A 85 -19.71 3.94 -3.67
N GLU A 86 -19.48 3.29 -4.82
CA GLU A 86 -20.55 2.71 -5.64
C GLU A 86 -21.31 1.62 -4.89
N GLU A 87 -20.62 0.75 -4.15
CA GLU A 87 -21.25 -0.29 -3.33
C GLU A 87 -22.16 0.31 -2.25
N VAL A 88 -21.71 1.37 -1.57
CA VAL A 88 -22.52 2.08 -0.56
C VAL A 88 -23.75 2.72 -1.20
N LEU A 89 -23.58 3.42 -2.33
CA LEU A 89 -24.70 4.04 -3.05
C LEU A 89 -25.73 3.00 -3.54
N GLY A 90 -25.25 1.85 -4.01
CA GLY A 90 -26.09 0.72 -4.38
C GLY A 90 -26.88 0.15 -3.19
N ALA A 91 -26.24 0.01 -2.02
CA ALA A 91 -26.90 -0.48 -0.81
C ALA A 91 -27.98 0.49 -0.29
N LEU A 92 -27.73 1.80 -0.36
CA LEU A 92 -28.68 2.84 0.03
C LEU A 92 -29.90 2.91 -0.88
N SER A 93 -29.74 2.59 -2.17
CA SER A 93 -30.82 2.63 -3.15
C SER A 93 -31.80 1.45 -3.04
N ASN A 94 -31.40 0.40 -2.29
CA ASN A 94 -32.19 -0.82 -2.06
C ASN A 94 -32.89 -0.83 -0.69
N THR A 95 -32.89 0.29 0.04
CA THR A 95 -33.64 0.50 1.29
C THR A 95 -34.84 1.39 1.02
#